data_AF-A0A2S8Q6E4-F1
#
_entry.id   AF-A0A2S8Q6E4-F1
#
_cell.length_a   1.000
_cell.length_b   1.000
_cell.length_c   1.000
_cell.angle_alpha   90.00
_cell.angle_beta   90.00
_cell.angle_gamma   90.00
#
_symmetry.space_group_name_H-M   'P 1'
#
loop_
_entity.id
_entity.type
_entity.pdbx_description
1 polymer ?
#
loop_
_entity_poly.entity_id
_entity_poly.type
_entity_poly.pdbx_seq_one_letter_code
_entity_poly.pdbx_strand_id
1 'polypeptide(L)'
;MKKPAIGLLLSIVFFSENTFAFTQTENKIDVQNDIANILTQQYNNTVKDCGDAQSPAFLCSGVILRGTKHSNDYRFWQPSPSSIKSGGVSFSYLRKDAKFKRLAYGYRNGFIIFPEHIAPKDRVDFSVLCAFPIDGYTNERANQGCGENITKAKGKGKSCQEQNVMNSDDWIKNYRKVNSQDIFQCGFNVTQDVNNPAIAFYQMLESIKKTSTYS
;
A
#
# COMPACT_ATOMS: atom_id res chain seq x y z
N MET A 1 67.30 46.60 -39.17
CA MET A 1 67.87 46.83 -37.81
C MET A 1 67.04 47.86 -37.08
N LYS A 2 66.83 47.64 -35.77
CA LYS A 2 66.00 48.38 -34.77
C LYS A 2 64.50 48.06 -34.83
N LYS A 3 63.78 47.68 -33.78
CA LYS A 3 63.98 46.99 -32.48
C LYS A 3 62.51 46.70 -32.00
N PRO A 4 62.19 45.59 -31.32
CA PRO A 4 60.81 45.26 -30.94
C PRO A 4 60.38 46.02 -29.68
N ALA A 5 59.11 46.40 -29.58
CA ALA A 5 58.50 46.90 -28.34
C ALA A 5 57.40 45.92 -27.91
N ILE A 6 57.69 45.21 -26.82
CA ILE A 6 56.79 44.34 -26.07
C ILE A 6 55.99 45.24 -25.12
N GLY A 7 54.66 45.07 -25.09
CA GLY A 7 53.78 45.88 -24.24
C GLY A 7 52.49 45.16 -23.86
N LEU A 8 52.58 44.38 -22.77
CA LEU A 8 51.55 44.10 -21.77
C LEU A 8 50.13 43.69 -22.24
N LEU A 9 49.88 42.37 -22.32
CA LEU A 9 48.52 41.82 -22.26
C LEU A 9 47.99 41.94 -20.82
N LEU A 10 47.09 42.89 -20.58
CA LEU A 10 46.27 42.91 -19.38
C LEU A 10 45.21 41.80 -19.51
N SER A 11 45.38 40.74 -18.71
CA SER A 11 44.42 39.66 -18.55
C SER A 11 43.13 40.20 -17.92
N ILE A 12 42.12 40.52 -18.74
CA ILE A 12 40.76 40.72 -18.23
C ILE A 12 40.17 39.33 -18.00
N VAL A 13 40.27 38.84 -16.77
CA VAL A 13 39.55 37.64 -16.35
C VAL A 13 38.07 37.99 -16.25
N PHE A 14 37.26 37.39 -17.10
CA PHE A 14 35.80 37.44 -16.99
C PHE A 14 35.37 36.50 -15.87
N PHE A 15 34.95 37.04 -14.72
CA PHE A 15 34.15 36.28 -13.76
C PHE A 15 32.67 36.51 -14.08
N SER A 16 32.06 35.57 -14.81
CA SER A 16 30.60 35.43 -14.80
C SER A 16 30.21 34.57 -13.61
N GLU A 17 29.65 35.17 -12.57
CA GLU A 17 28.94 34.43 -11.55
C GLU A 17 27.64 33.91 -12.14
N ASN A 18 27.66 32.71 -12.74
CA ASN A 18 26.44 31.92 -12.85
C ASN A 18 26.20 31.28 -11.49
N THR A 19 25.70 32.07 -10.53
CA THR A 19 25.12 31.52 -9.32
C THR A 19 23.83 30.80 -9.69
N PHE A 20 23.90 29.47 -9.83
CA PHE A 20 22.73 28.62 -9.69
C PHE A 20 22.33 28.64 -8.22
N ALA A 21 21.51 29.62 -7.82
CA ALA A 21 20.80 29.56 -6.57
C ALA A 21 19.67 28.53 -6.69
N PHE A 22 19.97 27.26 -6.45
CA PHE A 22 18.93 26.30 -6.08
C PHE A 22 18.52 26.61 -4.64
N THR A 23 17.54 27.50 -4.51
CA THR A 23 16.84 27.69 -3.23
C THR A 23 15.81 26.57 -3.09
N GLN A 24 16.24 25.37 -2.72
CA GLN A 24 15.31 24.39 -2.15
C GLN A 24 15.11 24.74 -0.68
N THR A 25 14.08 25.54 -0.42
CA THR A 25 13.41 25.56 0.88
C THR A 25 11.95 25.27 0.59
N GLU A 26 11.62 24.00 0.38
CA GLU A 26 10.23 23.60 0.48
C GLU A 26 9.77 23.91 1.91
N ASN A 27 8.85 24.84 2.04
CA ASN A 27 8.36 25.26 3.33
C ASN A 27 7.58 24.09 3.93
N LYS A 28 7.83 23.74 5.20
CA LYS A 28 7.23 22.56 5.86
C LYS A 28 5.69 22.57 5.80
N ILE A 29 5.09 23.76 5.74
CA ILE A 29 3.64 23.97 5.62
C ILE A 29 3.14 23.60 4.21
N ASP A 30 3.90 23.93 3.17
CA ASP A 30 3.55 23.60 1.77
C ASP A 30 3.64 22.09 1.54
N VAL A 31 4.67 21.43 2.06
CA VAL A 31 4.81 19.96 2.02
C VAL A 31 3.68 19.28 2.81
N GLN A 32 3.31 19.79 3.98
CA GLN A 32 2.21 19.22 4.78
C GLN A 32 0.87 19.35 4.06
N ASN A 33 0.59 20.52 3.46
CA ASN A 33 -0.60 20.74 2.64
C ASN A 33 -0.62 19.82 1.42
N ASP A 34 0.53 19.56 0.81
CA ASP A 34 0.66 18.65 -0.33
C ASP A 34 0.35 17.20 0.05
N ILE A 35 0.92 16.67 1.14
CA ILE A 35 0.63 15.30 1.59
C ILE A 35 -0.85 15.12 1.95
N ALA A 36 -1.46 16.09 2.64
CA ALA A 36 -2.89 16.03 2.95
C ALA A 36 -3.76 16.03 1.67
N ASN A 37 -3.38 16.82 0.67
CA ASN A 37 -4.05 16.84 -0.63
C ASN A 37 -3.88 15.52 -1.39
N ILE A 38 -2.66 14.99 -1.43
CA ILE A 38 -2.34 13.70 -2.05
C ILE A 38 -3.16 12.57 -1.40
N LEU A 39 -3.24 12.53 -0.07
CA LEU A 39 -4.06 11.54 0.65
C LEU A 39 -5.55 11.72 0.38
N THR A 40 -6.02 12.96 0.32
CA THR A 40 -7.42 13.28 0.00
C THR A 40 -7.77 12.84 -1.42
N GLN A 41 -6.88 13.05 -2.39
CA GLN A 41 -7.05 12.59 -3.77
C GLN A 41 -7.05 11.06 -3.85
N GLN A 42 -6.08 10.40 -3.21
CA GLN A 42 -6.03 8.93 -3.15
C GLN A 42 -7.28 8.32 -2.52
N TYR A 43 -7.76 8.91 -1.41
CA TYR A 43 -8.97 8.45 -0.73
C TYR A 43 -10.21 8.58 -1.62
N ASN A 44 -10.36 9.70 -2.31
CA ASN A 44 -11.51 9.99 -3.17
C ASN A 44 -11.46 9.27 -4.53
N ASN A 45 -10.29 8.82 -4.97
CA ASN A 45 -10.13 8.10 -6.22
C ASN A 45 -10.64 6.65 -6.08
N THR A 46 -11.85 6.38 -6.60
CA THR A 46 -12.52 5.06 -6.54
C THR A 46 -12.39 4.27 -7.84
N VAL A 47 -11.26 4.39 -8.55
CA VAL A 47 -11.00 3.59 -9.75
C VAL A 47 -11.13 2.09 -9.47
N LYS A 48 -11.60 1.35 -10.48
CA LYS A 48 -11.71 -0.11 -10.42
C LYS A 48 -10.33 -0.78 -10.37
N ASP A 49 -9.44 -0.28 -11.19
CA ASP A 49 -8.07 -0.75 -11.45
C ASP A 49 -7.23 0.43 -11.93
N CYS A 50 -5.94 0.20 -12.21
CA CYS A 50 -5.02 1.23 -12.69
C CYS A 50 -4.89 1.25 -14.22
N GLY A 51 -5.94 0.86 -14.94
CA GLY A 51 -6.03 0.94 -16.40
C GLY A 51 -6.05 -0.41 -17.12
N ASP A 52 -5.76 -1.51 -16.42
CA ASP A 52 -5.75 -2.86 -16.97
C ASP A 52 -6.07 -3.93 -15.90
N ALA A 53 -6.28 -5.17 -16.35
CA ALA A 53 -6.67 -6.28 -15.48
C ALA A 53 -5.53 -6.84 -14.60
N GLN A 54 -4.27 -6.53 -14.91
CA GLN A 54 -3.07 -6.92 -14.15
C GLN A 54 -2.62 -5.84 -13.14
N SER A 55 -3.25 -4.67 -13.18
CA SER A 55 -2.89 -3.53 -12.32
C SER A 55 -4.00 -3.21 -11.30
N PRO A 56 -4.07 -3.91 -10.16
CA PRO A 56 -5.02 -3.61 -9.09
C PRO A 56 -5.00 -2.16 -8.60
N ALA A 57 -6.15 -1.66 -8.17
CA ALA A 57 -6.32 -0.27 -7.72
C ALA A 57 -5.41 0.16 -6.55
N PHE A 58 -4.87 -0.79 -5.77
CA PHE A 58 -3.88 -0.47 -4.72
C PHE A 58 -2.55 0.07 -5.26
N LEU A 59 -2.29 -0.03 -6.57
CA LEU A 59 -1.09 0.50 -7.19
C LEU A 59 -1.18 2.01 -7.46
N CYS A 60 -2.38 2.58 -7.55
CA CYS A 60 -2.59 3.98 -7.97
C CYS A 60 -3.66 4.74 -7.17
N SER A 61 -4.33 4.11 -6.20
CA SER A 61 -5.42 4.73 -5.44
C SER A 61 -5.53 4.17 -4.03
N GLY A 62 -6.29 4.88 -3.19
CA GLY A 62 -6.51 4.53 -1.79
C GLY A 62 -5.28 4.76 -0.91
N VAL A 63 -5.51 4.81 0.39
CA VAL A 63 -4.46 5.01 1.40
C VAL A 63 -4.08 3.66 1.96
N ILE A 64 -2.81 3.27 1.80
CA ILE A 64 -2.25 2.05 2.39
C ILE A 64 -1.60 2.44 3.72
N LEU A 65 -2.08 1.87 4.82
CA LEU A 65 -1.61 2.21 6.16
C LEU A 65 -1.40 0.97 7.04
N ARG A 66 -0.44 1.07 7.95
CA ARG A 66 -0.19 0.03 8.95
C ARG A 66 -0.27 0.63 10.34
N GLY A 67 -1.13 0.05 11.17
CA GLY A 67 -1.12 0.30 12.60
C GLY A 67 0.06 -0.39 13.27
N THR A 68 0.68 0.28 14.24
CA THR A 68 1.86 -0.21 14.95
C THR A 68 1.68 -0.07 16.46
N LYS A 69 2.48 -0.85 17.19
CA LYS A 69 2.64 -0.75 18.64
C LYS A 69 4.09 -0.42 18.94
N HIS A 70 4.33 0.41 19.94
CA HIS A 70 5.68 0.69 20.42
C HIS A 70 6.39 -0.60 20.86
N SER A 71 7.67 -0.72 20.51
CA SER A 71 8.56 -1.80 20.93
C SER A 71 9.95 -1.24 21.18
N ASN A 72 10.67 -1.85 22.13
CA ASN A 72 12.10 -1.60 22.36
C ASN A 72 13.00 -2.47 21.46
N ASP A 73 12.44 -3.51 20.83
CA ASP A 73 13.22 -4.54 20.11
C ASP A 73 13.28 -4.29 18.60
N TYR A 74 12.32 -3.52 18.06
CA TYR A 74 12.24 -3.18 16.64
C TYR A 74 11.61 -1.80 16.43
N ARG A 75 11.95 -1.16 15.31
CA ARG A 75 11.40 0.13 14.91
C ARG A 75 10.00 -0.04 14.32
N PHE A 76 9.17 0.99 14.39
CA PHE A 76 7.76 0.89 13.95
C PHE A 76 7.58 0.52 12.46
N TRP A 77 8.58 0.82 11.63
CA TRP A 77 8.60 0.48 10.19
C TRP A 77 9.19 -0.90 9.90
N GLN A 78 9.82 -1.55 10.89
CA GLN A 78 10.38 -2.88 10.73
C GLN A 78 9.28 -3.95 10.92
N PRO A 79 9.38 -5.10 10.21
CA PRO A 79 8.52 -6.24 10.47
C PRO A 79 8.60 -6.67 11.95
N SER A 80 7.45 -6.89 12.59
CA SER A 80 7.39 -7.46 13.93
C SER A 80 7.87 -8.92 13.92
N PRO A 81 8.23 -9.51 15.07
CA PRO A 81 8.59 -10.93 15.15
C PRO A 81 7.53 -11.88 14.54
N SER A 82 6.25 -11.56 14.70
CA SER A 82 5.15 -12.30 14.05
C SER A 82 5.16 -12.16 12.52
N SER A 83 5.44 -10.97 12.01
CA SER A 83 5.60 -10.74 10.57
C SER A 83 6.81 -11.47 10.01
N ILE A 84 7.95 -11.45 10.71
CA ILE A 84 9.15 -12.22 10.34
C ILE A 84 8.82 -13.72 10.30
N LYS A 85 8.16 -14.25 11.34
CA LYS A 85 7.80 -15.67 11.43
C LYS A 85 6.85 -16.10 10.31
N SER A 86 5.84 -15.28 9.99
CA SER A 86 4.89 -15.59 8.91
C SER A 86 5.49 -15.38 7.52
N GLY A 87 6.50 -14.51 7.39
CA GLY A 87 7.02 -14.03 6.12
C GLY A 87 6.17 -12.93 5.46
N GLY A 88 5.17 -12.39 6.17
CA GLY A 88 4.24 -11.39 5.65
C GLY A 88 4.00 -10.20 6.59
N VAL A 89 3.72 -9.05 5.99
CA VAL A 89 3.41 -7.79 6.70
C VAL A 89 2.01 -7.34 6.28
N SER A 90 1.07 -7.27 7.22
CA SER A 90 -0.29 -6.81 6.95
C SER A 90 -0.41 -5.28 6.94
N PHE A 91 -1.19 -4.78 6.00
CA PHE A 91 -1.60 -3.38 5.89
C PHE A 91 -3.13 -3.30 5.80
N SER A 92 -3.68 -2.16 6.19
CA SER A 92 -5.06 -1.78 5.92
C SER A 92 -5.11 -0.87 4.70
N TYR A 93 -6.19 -0.99 3.93
CA TYR A 93 -6.44 -0.19 2.74
C TYR A 93 -7.69 0.65 2.93
N LEU A 94 -7.58 1.97 2.82
CA LEU A 94 -8.68 2.90 3.04
C LEU A 94 -9.02 3.67 1.76
N ARG A 95 -10.30 3.62 1.38
CA ARG A 95 -10.84 4.35 0.24
C ARG A 95 -12.26 4.82 0.52
N LYS A 96 -12.74 5.85 -0.20
CA LYS A 96 -14.07 6.43 0.01
C LYS A 96 -15.20 5.41 -0.03
N ASP A 97 -15.06 4.40 -0.86
CA ASP A 97 -16.04 3.34 -1.11
C ASP A 97 -15.68 2.02 -0.40
N ALA A 98 -14.61 1.95 0.40
CA ALA A 98 -14.19 0.78 1.14
C ALA A 98 -13.67 1.20 2.53
N LYS A 99 -14.61 1.57 3.41
CA LYS A 99 -14.30 2.13 4.73
C LYS A 99 -14.27 1.05 5.80
N PHE A 100 -13.43 1.24 6.81
CA PHE A 100 -13.45 0.45 8.04
C PHE A 100 -13.47 1.39 9.26
N LYS A 101 -14.08 0.95 10.37
CA LYS A 101 -14.32 1.80 11.54
C LYS A 101 -13.07 2.05 12.39
N ARG A 102 -12.11 1.11 12.40
CA ARG A 102 -10.89 1.19 13.20
C ARG A 102 -9.80 0.27 12.67
N LEU A 103 -8.54 0.58 12.99
CA LEU A 103 -7.43 -0.34 12.79
C LEU A 103 -7.55 -1.57 13.69
N ALA A 104 -6.90 -2.66 13.25
CA ALA A 104 -6.76 -3.88 14.04
C ALA A 104 -6.21 -3.57 15.44
N TYR A 105 -6.69 -4.31 16.45
CA TYR A 105 -6.31 -4.16 17.86
C TYR A 105 -6.48 -2.75 18.45
N GLY A 106 -7.18 -1.83 17.77
CA GLY A 106 -7.35 -0.45 18.23
C GLY A 106 -6.07 0.37 18.20
N TYR A 107 -5.14 0.05 17.29
CA TYR A 107 -3.89 0.80 17.14
C TYR A 107 -4.14 2.30 16.94
N ARG A 108 -3.33 3.12 17.61
CA ARG A 108 -3.38 4.59 17.56
C ARG A 108 -2.11 5.21 16.97
N ASN A 109 -1.13 4.38 16.60
CA ASN A 109 0.11 4.76 15.95
C ASN A 109 0.24 3.97 14.66
N GLY A 110 0.99 4.50 13.69
CA GLY A 110 1.18 3.83 12.42
C GLY A 110 1.97 4.65 11.42
N PHE A 111 2.00 4.15 10.19
CA PHE A 111 2.56 4.86 9.05
C PHE A 111 1.76 4.52 7.79
N ILE A 112 1.90 5.38 6.79
CA ILE A 112 1.36 5.21 5.45
C ILE A 112 2.49 4.92 4.48
N ILE A 113 2.17 4.22 3.40
CA ILE A 113 3.07 4.02 2.27
C ILE A 113 2.40 4.49 0.98
N PHE A 114 3.20 4.93 0.02
CA PHE A 114 2.69 5.30 -1.29
C PHE A 114 2.26 4.06 -2.08
N PRO A 115 1.14 4.12 -2.81
CA PRO A 115 0.88 3.21 -3.92
C PRO A 115 2.01 3.28 -4.95
N GLU A 116 2.40 2.14 -5.48
CA GLU A 116 3.60 2.00 -6.31
C GLU A 116 3.63 2.95 -7.52
N HIS A 117 2.53 3.08 -8.27
CA HIS A 117 2.51 3.87 -9.51
C HIS A 117 2.59 5.39 -9.29
N ILE A 118 2.35 5.86 -8.06
CA ILE A 118 2.40 7.29 -7.70
C ILE A 118 3.47 7.59 -6.65
N ALA A 119 4.29 6.60 -6.32
CA ALA A 119 5.37 6.74 -5.36
C ALA A 119 6.58 7.47 -5.99
N PRO A 120 7.32 8.28 -5.22
CA PRO A 120 8.56 8.93 -5.65
C PRO A 120 9.63 7.93 -6.17
N LYS A 121 10.65 8.42 -6.88
CA LYS A 121 11.69 7.59 -7.53
C LYS A 121 12.45 6.66 -6.59
N ASP A 122 12.66 7.05 -5.33
CA ASP A 122 13.45 6.27 -4.34
C ASP A 122 12.56 5.51 -3.36
N ARG A 123 11.65 4.70 -3.90
CA ARG A 123 10.65 3.97 -3.10
C ARG A 123 11.08 2.55 -2.75
N VAL A 124 10.41 2.00 -1.74
CA VAL A 124 10.42 0.58 -1.45
C VAL A 124 9.25 -0.05 -2.19
N ASP A 125 9.56 -0.94 -3.13
CA ASP A 125 8.54 -1.74 -3.80
C ASP A 125 8.07 -2.86 -2.86
N PHE A 126 6.78 -3.17 -2.90
CA PHE A 126 6.18 -4.22 -2.10
C PHE A 126 5.16 -5.01 -2.92
N SER A 127 5.23 -6.33 -2.81
CA SER A 127 4.25 -7.20 -3.44
C SER A 127 3.05 -7.39 -2.52
N VAL A 128 1.85 -7.06 -3.01
CA VAL A 128 0.61 -7.42 -2.33
C VAL A 128 0.24 -8.84 -2.74
N LEU A 129 0.20 -9.75 -1.76
CA LEU A 129 -0.02 -11.18 -2.01
C LEU A 129 -1.51 -11.54 -2.00
N CYS A 130 -2.25 -10.98 -1.06
CA CYS A 130 -3.67 -11.23 -0.90
C CYS A 130 -4.40 -10.05 -0.28
N ALA A 131 -5.71 -10.02 -0.45
CA ALA A 131 -6.58 -8.99 0.08
C ALA A 131 -7.84 -9.58 0.73
N PHE A 132 -8.19 -9.08 1.91
CA PHE A 132 -9.33 -9.54 2.70
C PHE A 132 -10.34 -8.40 2.90
N PRO A 133 -11.66 -8.65 2.76
CA PRO A 133 -12.68 -7.62 3.00
C PRO A 133 -12.80 -7.18 4.46
N ILE A 134 -12.42 -8.04 5.40
CA ILE A 134 -12.43 -7.74 6.84
C ILE A 134 -11.11 -8.24 7.47
N ASP A 135 -10.97 -8.18 8.80
CA ASP A 135 -9.74 -8.63 9.47
C ASP A 135 -9.40 -10.07 9.06
N GLY A 136 -8.28 -10.24 8.36
CA GLY A 136 -7.91 -11.51 7.77
C GLY A 136 -7.37 -12.54 8.76
N TYR A 137 -7.08 -12.21 10.02
CA TYR A 137 -6.37 -13.12 10.95
C TYR A 137 -5.03 -13.62 10.35
N THR A 138 -4.32 -12.75 9.64
CA THR A 138 -3.14 -13.12 8.82
C THR A 138 -1.96 -13.66 9.64
N ASN A 139 -1.92 -13.39 10.95
CA ASN A 139 -0.91 -13.92 11.87
C ASN A 139 -1.11 -15.42 12.19
N GLU A 140 -2.27 -16.00 11.86
CA GLU A 140 -2.61 -17.40 12.11
C GLU A 140 -2.83 -18.19 10.80
N ARG A 141 -2.25 -17.73 9.69
CA ARG A 141 -2.39 -18.33 8.36
C ARG A 141 -1.06 -18.77 7.77
N ALA A 142 -1.10 -19.81 6.93
CA ALA A 142 0.01 -20.23 6.09
C ALA A 142 0.30 -19.20 4.96
N ASN A 143 1.31 -19.47 4.14
CA ASN A 143 1.64 -18.72 2.92
C ASN A 143 1.69 -17.20 3.13
N GLN A 144 2.57 -16.73 4.03
CA GLN A 144 2.76 -15.30 4.31
C GLN A 144 1.48 -14.57 4.76
N GLY A 145 0.55 -15.31 5.36
CA GLY A 145 -0.73 -14.78 5.82
C GLY A 145 -1.88 -14.91 4.82
N CYS A 146 -1.63 -15.46 3.64
CA CYS A 146 -2.60 -15.59 2.53
C CYS A 146 -3.19 -16.99 2.37
N GLY A 147 -2.68 -17.96 3.12
CA GLY A 147 -3.14 -19.35 3.08
C GLY A 147 -4.26 -19.66 4.05
N GLU A 148 -4.53 -20.95 4.18
CA GLU A 148 -5.44 -21.48 5.19
C GLU A 148 -4.95 -21.18 6.62
N ASN A 149 -5.90 -21.11 7.54
CA ASN A 149 -5.60 -20.99 8.96
C ASN A 149 -4.85 -22.25 9.45
N ILE A 150 -3.86 -22.05 10.32
CA ILE A 150 -2.99 -23.11 10.86
C ILE A 150 -3.24 -23.40 12.35
N THR A 151 -4.24 -22.76 12.96
CA THR A 151 -4.55 -22.82 14.40
C THR A 151 -5.97 -23.37 14.62
N LYS A 152 -6.93 -22.53 15.03
CA LYS A 152 -8.28 -22.90 15.47
C LYS A 152 -9.19 -23.33 14.31
N ALA A 153 -8.92 -22.84 13.10
CA ALA A 153 -9.67 -23.16 11.89
C ALA A 153 -8.80 -23.92 10.89
N LYS A 154 -7.97 -24.87 11.39
CA LYS A 154 -6.98 -25.59 10.58
C LYS A 154 -7.54 -26.10 9.26
N GLY A 155 -6.90 -25.75 8.15
CA GLY A 155 -7.32 -26.18 6.82
C GLY A 155 -8.46 -25.37 6.19
N LYS A 156 -8.94 -24.32 6.87
CA LYS A 156 -10.02 -23.45 6.38
C LYS A 156 -9.49 -22.10 5.92
N GLY A 157 -10.27 -21.43 5.07
CA GLY A 157 -9.93 -20.10 4.58
C GLY A 157 -8.81 -20.08 3.55
N LYS A 158 -8.72 -21.09 2.68
CA LYS A 158 -7.88 -21.06 1.46
C LYS A 158 -8.13 -19.80 0.62
N SER A 159 -7.34 -19.56 -0.41
CA SER A 159 -7.62 -18.42 -1.31
C SER A 159 -9.05 -18.50 -1.87
N CYS A 160 -9.66 -17.35 -2.15
CA CYS A 160 -11.02 -17.31 -2.67
C CYS A 160 -11.11 -18.04 -4.02
N GLN A 161 -10.10 -17.88 -4.86
CA GLN A 161 -9.98 -18.54 -6.15
C GLN A 161 -9.96 -20.07 -6.03
N GLU A 162 -9.22 -20.64 -5.07
CA GLU A 162 -9.22 -22.10 -4.81
C GLU A 162 -10.58 -22.64 -4.36
N GLN A 163 -11.45 -21.77 -3.87
CA GLN A 163 -12.79 -22.12 -3.39
C GLN A 163 -13.89 -21.75 -4.38
N ASN A 164 -13.55 -21.35 -5.61
CA ASN A 164 -14.48 -20.83 -6.62
C ASN A 164 -15.31 -19.63 -6.12
N VAL A 165 -14.73 -18.82 -5.23
CA VAL A 165 -15.29 -17.55 -4.78
C VAL A 165 -14.68 -16.46 -5.64
N MET A 166 -15.42 -16.01 -6.66
CA MET A 166 -14.87 -15.14 -7.71
C MET A 166 -15.35 -13.70 -7.63
N ASN A 167 -16.43 -13.44 -6.90
CA ASN A 167 -17.01 -12.12 -6.75
C ASN A 167 -17.52 -11.86 -5.32
N SER A 168 -17.98 -10.64 -5.08
CA SER A 168 -18.46 -10.22 -3.77
C SER A 168 -19.72 -10.94 -3.30
N ASP A 169 -20.61 -11.39 -4.19
CA ASP A 169 -21.78 -12.19 -3.81
C ASP A 169 -21.39 -13.59 -3.38
N ASP A 170 -20.46 -14.21 -4.10
CA ASP A 170 -19.87 -15.49 -3.71
C ASP A 170 -19.19 -15.38 -2.36
N TRP A 171 -18.45 -14.28 -2.13
CA TRP A 171 -17.74 -14.07 -0.87
C TRP A 171 -18.72 -13.94 0.30
N ILE A 172 -19.77 -13.12 0.16
CA ILE A 172 -20.81 -12.97 1.20
C ILE A 172 -21.51 -14.31 1.47
N LYS A 173 -21.86 -15.06 0.42
CA LYS A 173 -22.46 -16.39 0.56
C LYS A 173 -21.53 -17.36 1.28
N ASN A 174 -20.24 -17.37 0.93
CA ASN A 174 -19.25 -18.22 1.56
C ASN A 174 -19.01 -17.85 3.04
N TYR A 175 -18.88 -16.56 3.32
CA TYR A 175 -18.66 -16.04 4.67
C TYR A 175 -19.87 -16.30 5.60
N ARG A 176 -21.10 -16.21 5.08
CA ARG A 176 -22.32 -16.56 5.85
C ARG A 176 -22.41 -18.04 6.19
N LYS A 177 -21.92 -18.95 5.32
CA LYS A 177 -21.91 -20.40 5.61
C LYS A 177 -21.07 -20.77 6.83
N VAL A 178 -20.08 -19.95 7.16
CA VAL A 178 -19.18 -20.13 8.31
C VAL A 178 -19.59 -19.25 9.49
N ASN A 179 -20.88 -18.91 9.60
CA ASN A 179 -21.47 -18.06 10.62
C ASN A 179 -20.79 -16.68 10.73
N SER A 180 -20.30 -16.15 9.61
CA SER A 180 -19.62 -14.84 9.56
C SER A 180 -18.47 -14.73 10.56
N GLN A 181 -17.68 -15.81 10.69
CA GLN A 181 -16.49 -15.80 11.52
C GLN A 181 -15.26 -15.49 10.68
N ASP A 182 -14.59 -14.39 11.00
CA ASP A 182 -13.44 -13.82 10.27
C ASP A 182 -12.32 -14.83 10.00
N ILE A 183 -12.05 -15.71 10.97
CA ILE A 183 -10.99 -16.73 10.87
C ILE A 183 -11.25 -17.76 9.73
N PHE A 184 -12.49 -17.90 9.27
CA PHE A 184 -12.87 -18.84 8.21
C PHE A 184 -13.00 -18.19 6.83
N GLN A 185 -12.94 -16.86 6.74
CA GLN A 185 -13.07 -16.17 5.46
C GLN A 185 -11.95 -16.57 4.49
N CYS A 186 -12.21 -16.45 3.19
CA CYS A 186 -11.17 -16.50 2.16
C CYS A 186 -10.61 -15.10 1.90
N GLY A 187 -9.34 -15.05 1.50
CA GLY A 187 -8.70 -13.86 0.94
C GLY A 187 -8.56 -13.99 -0.57
N PHE A 188 -8.72 -12.88 -1.30
CA PHE A 188 -8.49 -12.85 -2.73
C PHE A 188 -6.99 -12.85 -3.00
N ASN A 189 -6.51 -13.82 -3.80
CA ASN A 189 -5.15 -13.77 -4.33
C ASN A 189 -5.05 -12.62 -5.35
N VAL A 190 -4.06 -11.74 -5.19
CA VAL A 190 -3.85 -10.54 -6.03
C VAL A 190 -2.41 -10.42 -6.51
N THR A 191 -1.66 -11.53 -6.46
CA THR A 191 -0.30 -11.58 -7.01
C THR A 191 -0.30 -11.38 -8.52
N GLN A 192 0.83 -10.94 -9.07
CA GLN A 192 0.96 -10.64 -10.50
C GLN A 192 0.90 -11.88 -11.40
N ASP A 193 1.13 -13.08 -10.85
CA ASP A 193 1.11 -14.36 -11.57
C ASP A 193 -0.29 -14.97 -11.72
N VAL A 194 -1.31 -14.43 -11.05
CA VAL A 194 -2.70 -14.88 -11.28
C VAL A 194 -3.35 -14.14 -12.45
N ASN A 195 -4.38 -14.76 -13.02
CA ASN A 195 -5.20 -14.11 -14.03
C ASN A 195 -6.09 -13.03 -13.38
N ASN A 196 -6.00 -11.80 -13.91
CA ASN A 196 -6.85 -10.68 -13.54
C ASN A 196 -6.83 -10.32 -12.03
N PRO A 197 -5.65 -10.10 -11.40
CA PRO A 197 -5.56 -9.71 -9.99
C PRO A 197 -6.31 -8.41 -9.69
N ALA A 198 -6.44 -7.50 -10.67
CA ALA A 198 -7.19 -6.28 -10.50
C ALA A 198 -8.69 -6.54 -10.31
N ILE A 199 -9.24 -7.53 -11.01
CA ILE A 199 -10.63 -7.96 -10.81
C ILE A 199 -10.80 -8.58 -9.42
N ALA A 200 -9.85 -9.43 -8.99
CA ALA A 200 -9.90 -10.03 -7.66
C ALA A 200 -9.86 -8.97 -6.54
N PHE A 201 -8.96 -7.98 -6.65
CA PHE A 201 -8.90 -6.86 -5.72
C PHE A 201 -10.18 -6.00 -5.75
N TYR A 202 -10.74 -5.75 -6.94
CA TYR A 202 -12.01 -5.04 -7.05
C TYR A 202 -13.16 -5.78 -6.36
N GLN A 203 -13.25 -7.10 -6.50
CA GLN A 203 -14.27 -7.91 -5.82
C GLN A 203 -14.07 -7.95 -4.30
N MET A 204 -12.82 -7.86 -3.83
CA MET A 204 -12.54 -7.62 -2.42
C MET A 204 -13.16 -6.30 -1.94
N LEU A 205 -12.94 -5.20 -2.66
CA LEU A 205 -13.52 -3.88 -2.32
C LEU A 205 -15.05 -3.88 -2.34
N GLU A 206 -15.67 -4.54 -3.33
CA GLU A 206 -17.13 -4.72 -3.39
C GLU A 206 -17.66 -5.54 -2.19
N SER A 207 -16.88 -6.51 -1.72
CA SER A 207 -17.24 -7.27 -0.51
C SER A 207 -17.25 -6.38 0.74
N ILE A 208 -16.32 -5.41 0.86
CA ILE A 208 -16.30 -4.41 1.95
C ILE A 208 -17.58 -3.56 1.93
N LYS A 209 -18.01 -3.11 0.74
CA LYS A 209 -19.24 -2.32 0.59
C LYS A 209 -20.45 -3.09 1.10
N LYS A 210 -20.55 -4.35 0.69
CA LYS A 210 -21.66 -5.23 1.08
C LYS A 210 -21.64 -5.52 2.58
N THR A 211 -20.49 -5.81 3.20
CA THR A 211 -20.45 -6.02 4.66
C THR A 211 -20.82 -4.76 5.44
N SER A 212 -20.41 -3.58 4.97
CA SER A 212 -20.74 -2.30 5.60
C SER A 212 -22.24 -2.01 5.62
N THR A 213 -22.99 -2.48 4.62
CA THR A 213 -24.46 -2.33 4.57
C THR A 213 -25.23 -3.24 5.53
N TYR A 214 -24.58 -4.25 6.10
CA TYR A 214 -25.20 -5.21 7.03
C TYR A 214 -24.76 -5.01 8.50
N SER A 215 -24.12 -3.89 8.84
CA SER A 215 -23.48 -3.64 10.15
C SER A 215 -23.78 -2.26 10.76
#